data_AF-A0A7J9QBM2-F1
#
_entry.id   AF-A0A7J9QBM2-F1
#
_cell.length_a   1.000
_cell.length_b   1.000
_cell.length_c   1.000
_cell.angle_alpha   90.00
_cell.angle_beta   90.00
_cell.angle_gamma   90.00
#
_symmetry.space_group_name_H-M   'P 1'
#
loop_
_entity.id
_entity.type
_entity.pdbx_description
1 polymer ?
#
loop_
_entity_poly.entity_id
_entity_poly.type
_entity_poly.pdbx_seq_one_letter_code
_entity_poly.pdbx_strand_id
1 'polypeptide(L)' 'PNKEIHDTTGIGDIFCASFCCTMLKEKDYLWALCFAGGAAQAALDSKNVGLQKIPRKGTVQNNASYFYNLVKFRDL' A
#
# COMPACT_ATOMS: atom_id res chain seq x y z
N PRO A 1 -18.43 -2.46 2.01
CA PRO A 1 -19.19 -2.87 0.81
C PRO A 1 -19.65 -1.61 0.04
N ASN A 2 -19.51 -1.59 -1.30
CA ASN A 2 -19.61 -0.43 -2.20
C ASN A 2 -18.42 0.56 -2.16
N LYS A 3 -17.21 0.05 -2.36
CA LYS A 3 -16.06 0.91 -2.63
C LYS A 3 -16.06 1.25 -4.12
N GLU A 4 -16.30 2.52 -4.46
CA GLU A 4 -16.17 3.00 -5.84
C GLU A 4 -14.70 2.92 -6.26
N ILE A 5 -14.39 1.99 -7.17
CA ILE A 5 -13.07 1.84 -7.76
C ILE A 5 -13.07 2.65 -9.05
N HIS A 6 -12.34 3.78 -9.06
CA HIS A 6 -12.39 4.74 -10.16
C HIS A 6 -11.33 4.47 -11.24
N ASP A 7 -10.05 4.37 -10.87
CA ASP A 7 -8.95 4.12 -11.81
C ASP A 7 -7.92 3.15 -11.21
N THR A 8 -7.92 1.92 -11.72
CA THR A 8 -7.02 0.83 -11.29
C THR A 8 -5.69 0.79 -12.05
N THR A 9 -5.54 1.59 -13.11
CA THR A 9 -4.36 1.56 -13.98
C THR A 9 -3.10 1.91 -13.17
N GLY A 10 -2.02 1.15 -13.30
CA GLY A 10 -0.75 1.45 -12.60
C GLY A 10 -0.76 1.22 -11.08
N ILE A 11 -1.83 0.67 -10.49
CA ILE A 11 -1.81 0.23 -9.08
C ILE A 11 -0.81 -0.91 -8.87
N GLY A 12 -0.66 -1.80 -9.87
CA GLY A 12 0.37 -2.83 -9.87
C GLY A 12 1.79 -2.26 -9.82
N ASP A 13 2.04 -1.17 -10.56
CA ASP A 13 3.34 -0.49 -10.55
C ASP A 13 3.61 0.17 -9.19
N ILE A 14 2.62 0.85 -8.62
CA ILE A 14 2.71 1.45 -7.27
C ILE A 14 2.98 0.37 -6.22
N PHE A 15 2.26 -0.75 -6.30
CA PHE A 15 2.45 -1.88 -5.39
C PHE A 15 3.86 -2.46 -5.53
N CYS A 16 4.27 -2.81 -6.76
CA CYS A 16 5.56 -3.44 -7.05
C CYS A 16 6.74 -2.56 -6.64
N ALA A 17 6.70 -1.27 -7.02
CA ALA A 17 7.74 -0.31 -6.64
C ALA A 17 7.83 -0.14 -5.12
N SER A 18 6.69 0.03 -4.44
CA SER A 18 6.63 0.16 -2.99
C SER A 18 7.14 -1.10 -2.28
N PHE A 19 6.75 -2.27 -2.75
CA PHE A 19 7.22 -3.55 -2.23
C PHE A 19 8.74 -3.68 -2.39
N CYS A 20 9.24 -3.51 -3.61
CA CYS A 20 10.66 -3.68 -3.93
C CYS A 20 11.54 -2.71 -3.13
N CYS A 21 11.20 -1.41 -3.11
CA CYS A 21 11.93 -0.42 -2.33
C CYS A 21 11.93 -0.73 -0.83
N THR A 22 10.79 -1.18 -0.29
CA THR A 22 10.69 -1.51 1.14
C THR A 22 11.45 -2.79 1.48
N MET A 23 11.42 -3.80 0.61
CA MET A 23 12.21 -5.02 0.75
C MET A 23 13.70 -4.72 0.82
N LEU A 24 14.20 -3.89 -0.10
CA LEU A 24 15.61 -3.52 -0.15
C LEU A 24 16.04 -2.75 1.10
N LYS A 25 15.18 -1.88 1.62
CA LYS A 25 15.48 -1.01 2.76
C LYS A 25 15.36 -1.70 4.11
N GLU A 26 14.26 -2.42 4.33
CA GLU A 26 13.86 -2.91 5.66
C GLU A 26 14.13 -4.41 5.82
N LYS A 27 14.27 -5.16 4.72
CA LYS A 27 14.54 -6.62 4.71
C LYS A 27 13.50 -7.47 5.47
N ASP A 28 12.29 -6.94 5.69
CA ASP A 28 11.15 -7.64 6.25
C ASP A 28 10.07 -7.77 5.15
N TYR A 29 9.78 -9.01 4.75
CA TYR A 29 8.83 -9.30 3.68
C TYR A 29 7.39 -9.02 4.06
N LEU A 30 7.01 -9.24 5.32
CA LEU A 30 5.66 -8.97 5.77
C LEU A 30 5.44 -7.46 5.88
N TRP A 31 6.43 -6.72 6.38
CA TRP A 31 6.40 -5.26 6.40
C TRP A 31 6.34 -4.69 4.99
N ALA A 32 7.16 -5.20 4.07
CA ALA A 32 7.13 -4.75 2.68
C ALA A 32 5.79 -5.04 2.00
N LEU A 33 5.17 -6.19 2.26
CA LEU A 33 3.84 -6.53 1.75
C LEU A 33 2.77 -5.58 2.32
N CYS A 34 2.82 -5.29 3.62
CA CYS A 34 1.90 -4.35 4.27
C CYS A 34 2.10 -2.93 3.73
N PHE A 35 3.34 -2.52 3.48
CA PHE A 35 3.66 -1.21 2.92
C PHE A 35 3.16 -1.07 1.48
N ALA A 36 3.39 -2.08 0.65
CA ALA A 36 2.90 -2.13 -0.73
C ALA A 36 1.37 -2.14 -0.80
N GLY A 37 0.72 -2.94 0.05
CA GLY A 37 -0.74 -2.96 0.18
C GLY A 37 -1.29 -1.61 0.66
N GLY A 38 -0.62 -0.96 1.61
CA GLY A 38 -0.97 0.38 2.09
C GLY A 38 -0.88 1.45 1.00
N ALA A 39 0.13 1.35 0.13
CA ALA A 39 0.31 2.23 -1.02
C ALA A 39 -0.77 2.01 -2.09
N ALA A 40 -1.04 0.76 -2.45
CA ALA A 40 -2.10 0.42 -3.40
C ALA A 40 -3.48 0.87 -2.90
N GLN A 41 -3.77 0.67 -1.60
CA GLN A 41 -5.02 1.15 -1.00
C GLN A 41 -5.11 2.68 -1.04
N ALA A 42 -4.06 3.40 -0.64
CA ALA A 42 -4.06 4.85 -0.65
C ALA A 42 -4.23 5.43 -2.07
N ALA A 43 -3.64 4.78 -3.08
CA ALA A 43 -3.80 5.16 -4.48
C ALA A 43 -5.23 4.97 -4.98
N LEU A 44 -5.85 3.82 -4.67
CA LEU A 44 -7.26 3.55 -5.03
C LEU A 44 -8.21 4.53 -4.34
N ASP A 45 -7.94 4.89 -3.08
CA ASP A 45 -8.83 5.71 -2.26
C ASP A 45 -8.76 7.19 -2.62
N SER A 46 -7.68 7.60 -3.28
CA SER A 46 -7.51 8.98 -3.76
C SER A 46 -8.52 9.39 -4.84
N LYS A 47 -9.11 8.41 -5.56
CA LYS A 47 -9.91 8.61 -6.78
C LYS A 47 -9.21 9.44 -7.87
N ASN A 48 -7.90 9.67 -7.74
CA ASN A 48 -7.09 10.40 -8.72
C ASN A 48 -6.67 9.48 -9.88
N VAL A 49 -6.28 10.09 -10.98
CA VAL A 49 -5.83 9.39 -12.20
C VAL A 49 -4.35 9.64 -12.48
N GLY A 50 -3.73 8.71 -13.20
CA GLY A 50 -2.33 8.82 -13.60
C GLY A 50 -1.37 9.05 -12.42
N LEU A 51 -0.43 9.99 -12.56
CA LEU A 51 0.60 10.27 -11.54
C LEU A 51 0.03 10.91 -10.25
N GLN A 52 -1.15 11.53 -10.32
CA GLN A 52 -1.76 12.19 -9.14
C GLN A 52 -2.25 11.17 -8.09
N LYS A 53 -2.34 9.89 -8.46
CA LYS A 53 -2.68 8.81 -7.53
C LYS A 53 -1.50 8.33 -6.68
N ILE A 54 -0.27 8.76 -6.98
CA ILE A 54 0.92 8.35 -6.22
C ILE A 54 0.77 8.81 -4.77
N PRO A 55 0.71 7.89 -3.80
CA PRO A 55 0.36 8.23 -2.43
C PRO A 55 1.54 8.89 -1.70
N ARG A 56 1.22 9.75 -0.74
CA ARG A 56 2.24 10.35 0.15
C ARG A 56 2.72 9.31 1.16
N LYS A 57 4.03 9.33 1.45
CA LYS A 57 4.68 8.40 2.38
C LYS A 57 3.96 8.24 3.73
N GLY A 58 3.48 9.35 4.32
CA GLY A 58 2.78 9.30 5.62
C GLY A 58 1.48 8.49 5.58
N THR A 59 0.68 8.62 4.51
CA THR A 59 -0.54 7.83 4.32
C THR A 59 -0.22 6.35 4.15
N VAL A 60 0.83 6.03 3.37
CA VAL A 60 1.29 4.65 3.19
C VAL A 60 1.73 4.03 4.51
N GLN A 61 2.52 4.75 5.31
CA GLN A 61 3.01 4.28 6.62
C GLN A 61 1.87 3.98 7.60
N ASN A 62 0.84 4.84 7.65
CA ASN A 62 -0.32 4.60 8.51
C ASN A 62 -1.08 3.34 8.10
N ASN A 63 -1.39 3.19 6.80
CA ASN A 63 -2.07 2.00 6.28
C ASN A 63 -1.24 0.72 6.50
N ALA A 64 0.07 0.80 6.25
CA ALA A 64 1.00 -0.31 6.43
C ALA A 64 1.07 -0.77 7.89
N SER A 65 1.16 0.17 8.83
CA SER A 65 1.22 -0.12 10.27
C SER A 65 -0.08 -0.79 10.73
N TYR A 66 -1.23 -0.32 10.23
CA TYR A 66 -2.52 -0.96 10.49
C TYR A 66 -2.55 -2.41 9.98
N PHE A 67 -2.14 -2.65 8.73
CA PHE A 67 -2.10 -4.01 8.16
C PHE A 67 -1.12 -4.93 8.88
N TYR A 68 0.08 -4.44 9.17
CA TYR A 68 1.12 -5.23 9.82
C TYR A 68 0.71 -5.66 11.23
N ASN A 69 0.09 -4.75 11.99
CA ASN A 69 -0.48 -5.08 13.30
C ASN A 69 -1.62 -6.09 13.17
N LEU A 70 -2.55 -5.91 12.23
CA LEU A 70 -3.64 -6.86 12.00
C LEU A 70 -3.14 -8.28 11.70
N VAL A 71 -2.10 -8.42 10.89
CA VAL A 71 -1.52 -9.74 10.60
C VAL A 71 -0.89 -10.33 11.85
N LYS A 72 -0.08 -9.55 12.59
CA LYS A 72 0.52 -10.02 13.85
C LYS A 72 -0.51 -10.43 14.91
N PHE A 73 -1.65 -9.74 14.99
CA PHE A 73 -2.74 -10.11 15.90
C PHE A 73 -3.52 -11.36 15.47
N ARG A 74 -3.51 -11.73 14.17
CA ARG A 74 -4.14 -12.96 13.68
C ARG A 74 -3.31 -14.22 13.96
N ASP A 75 -2.01 -14.07 14.20
CA ASP A 75 -1.10 -15.17 14.53
C ASP A 75 -1.04 -15.47 16.06
N LEU A 76 -1.86 -14.77 16.87
CA LEU A 76 -2.09 -15.01 18.32
C LEU A 76 -3.42 -15.72 18.55
#